data_AF-A0A536QPF0-F1
#
_entry.id   AF-A0A536QPF0-F1
#
_cell.length_a   1.000
_cell.length_b   1.000
_cell.length_c   1.000
_cell.angle_alpha   90.00
_cell.angle_beta   90.00
_cell.angle_gamma   90.00
#
_symmetry.space_group_name_H-M   'P 1'
#
loop_
_entity.id
_entity.type
_entity.pdbx_description
1 polymer ?
#
loop_
_entity_poly.entity_id
_entity_poly.type
_entity_poly.pdbx_seq_one_letter_code
_entity_poly.pdbx_strand_id
1 'polypeptide(L)' 'MASFSADELRLLQDIVGRRDPAAEYLIKSLGKTPLTVDQRERLREILAAEFVDTGLEADDEPNERGRRIDEIIGRLGRF' A
#
# COMPACT_ATOMS: atom_id res chain seq x y z
N MET A 1 -6.55 -5.69 14.68
CA MET A 1 -5.90 -4.67 13.84
C MET A 1 -5.00 -5.39 12.85
N ALA A 2 -5.08 -5.07 11.54
CA ALA A 2 -4.12 -5.61 10.58
C ALA A 2 -2.71 -5.14 10.96
N SER A 3 -1.84 -6.08 11.32
CA SER A 3 -0.45 -5.80 11.72
C SER A 3 0.47 -5.99 10.52
N PHE A 4 1.02 -4.90 10.00
CA PHE A 4 1.96 -4.96 8.87
C PHE A 4 3.36 -5.34 9.37
N SER A 5 4.06 -6.17 8.60
CA SER A 5 5.46 -6.53 8.87
C SER A 5 6.39 -5.34 8.64
N ALA A 6 7.63 -5.42 9.14
CA ALA A 6 8.62 -4.37 8.92
C ALA A 6 8.92 -4.17 7.42
N ASP A 7 8.90 -5.23 6.62
CA ASP A 7 9.18 -5.14 5.19
C ASP A 7 7.99 -4.57 4.42
N GLU A 8 6.75 -4.89 4.83
CA GLU A 8 5.54 -4.26 4.29
C GLU A 8 5.53 -2.76 4.59
N LEU A 9 5.90 -2.36 5.81
CA LEU A 9 5.99 -0.94 6.19
C LEU A 9 7.06 -0.20 5.40
N ARG A 10 8.23 -0.82 5.16
CA ARG A 10 9.27 -0.24 4.30
C ARG A 10 8.81 -0.08 2.86
N LEU A 11 8.13 -1.09 2.32
CA LEU A 11 7.56 -1.04 0.97
C LEU A 11 6.52 0.07 0.85
N LEU A 12 5.60 0.16 1.81
CA LEU A 12 4.62 1.24 1.90
C LEU A 12 5.28 2.62 1.97
N GLN A 13 6.31 2.76 2.79
CA GLN A 13 7.02 4.03 2.95
C GLN A 13 7.76 4.44 1.67
N ASP A 14 8.39 3.50 0.97
CA ASP A 14 9.01 3.76 -0.35
C ASP A 14 7.97 4.21 -1.38
N ILE A 15 6.87 3.46 -1.53
CA ILE A 15 5.86 3.77 -2.54
C ILE A 15 5.19 5.12 -2.25
N VAL A 16 4.73 5.32 -1.02
CA VAL A 16 4.06 6.56 -0.61
C VAL A 16 5.02 7.75 -0.71
N GLY A 17 6.26 7.62 -0.21
CA GLY A 17 7.26 8.67 -0.27
C GLY A 17 7.62 9.10 -1.70
N ARG A 18 7.53 8.19 -2.69
CA ARG A 18 7.75 8.52 -4.10
C ARG A 18 6.52 9.12 -4.79
N ARG A 19 5.33 8.59 -4.52
CA ARG A 19 4.11 8.92 -5.30
C ARG A 19 3.24 10.01 -4.68
N ASP A 20 3.12 10.03 -3.37
CA ASP A 20 2.38 11.04 -2.63
C ASP A 20 3.04 11.30 -1.26
N PRO A 21 4.12 12.11 -1.22
CA PRO A 21 4.82 12.42 0.02
C PRO A 21 3.90 13.02 1.10
N ALA A 22 2.83 13.71 0.69
CA ALA A 22 1.86 14.29 1.61
C ALA A 22 1.05 13.21 2.35
N ALA A 23 1.02 11.97 1.87
CA ALA A 23 0.36 10.83 2.52
C ALA A 23 1.28 10.03 3.46
N GLU A 24 2.56 10.40 3.64
CA GLU A 24 3.48 9.67 4.54
C GLU A 24 2.96 9.55 5.99
N TYR A 25 2.18 10.52 6.45
CA TYR A 25 1.59 10.47 7.79
C TYR A 25 0.67 9.27 7.99
N LEU A 26 0.07 8.75 6.92
CA LEU A 26 -0.79 7.56 6.97
C LEU A 26 0.02 6.33 7.36
N ILE A 27 1.25 6.18 6.85
CA ILE A 27 2.14 5.07 7.19
C ILE A 27 2.57 5.15 8.65
N LYS A 28 2.83 6.36 9.16
CA LYS A 28 3.20 6.58 10.58
C LYS A 28 2.04 6.27 11.55
N SER A 29 0.81 6.32 11.06
CA SER A 29 -0.41 6.02 11.81
C SER A 29 -0.79 4.54 11.78
N LEU A 30 -0.32 3.77 10.79
CA LEU A 30 -0.56 2.33 10.71
C LEU A 30 -0.07 1.63 11.98
N GLY A 31 -0.95 0.82 12.59
CA GLY A 31 -0.65 0.10 13.82
C GLY A 31 -0.73 0.92 15.11
N LYS A 32 -0.78 2.26 15.04
CA LYS A 32 -0.97 3.14 16.21
C LYS A 32 -2.43 3.52 16.40
N THR A 33 -3.09 3.90 15.31
CA THR A 33 -4.49 4.32 15.31
C THR A 33 -5.20 3.72 14.10
N PRO A 34 -6.48 3.32 14.24
CA PRO A 34 -7.27 2.95 13.07
C PRO A 34 -7.31 4.10 12.07
N LEU A 35 -6.99 3.82 10.81
CA LEU A 35 -7.19 4.78 9.72
C LEU A 35 -8.70 4.97 9.48
N THR A 36 -9.12 6.15 9.03
CA THR A 36 -10.50 6.36 8.55
C THR A 36 -10.71 5.64 7.21
N VAL A 37 -11.97 5.52 6.76
CA VAL A 37 -12.30 4.95 5.45
C VAL A 37 -11.56 5.70 4.33
N ASP A 38 -11.65 7.03 4.31
CA ASP A 38 -10.99 7.87 3.29
C ASP A 38 -9.47 7.72 3.30
N GLN A 39 -8.88 7.56 4.49
CA GLN A 39 -7.44 7.34 4.63
C GLN A 39 -7.01 5.97 4.10
N ARG A 40 -7.83 4.93 4.33
CA ARG A 40 -7.59 3.61 3.75
C ARG A 40 -7.73 3.65 2.23
N GLU A 41 -8.76 4.32 1.73
CA GLU A 41 -8.99 4.42 0.29
C GLU A 41 -7.86 5.19 -0.41
N ARG A 42 -7.41 6.31 0.17
CA ARG A 42 -6.25 7.03 -0.35
C ARG A 42 -5.00 6.15 -0.43
N LEU A 43 -4.71 5.34 0.59
CA LEU A 43 -3.60 4.39 0.52
C LEU A 43 -3.82 3.33 -0.57
N ARG A 44 -5.04 2.82 -0.72
CA ARG A 44 -5.36 1.84 -1.78
C ARG A 44 -5.16 2.43 -3.17
N GLU A 45 -5.57 3.67 -3.40
CA GLU A 45 -5.37 4.36 -4.68
C GLU A 45 -3.88 4.54 -5.02
N ILE A 46 -3.08 5.01 -4.05
CA ILE A 46 -1.63 5.17 -4.22
C ILE A 46 -0.97 3.83 -4.60
N LEU A 47 -1.35 2.75 -3.91
CA LEU A 47 -0.82 1.41 -4.13
C LEU A 47 -1.32 0.80 -5.44
N ALA A 48 -2.60 0.96 -5.78
CA ALA A 48 -3.19 0.45 -7.01
C ALA A 48 -2.49 1.06 -8.23
N ALA A 49 -2.21 2.36 -8.20
CA ALA A 49 -1.50 2.97 -9.30
C ALA A 49 -0.01 2.54 -9.34
N GLU A 50 0.64 2.18 -8.22
CA GLU A 50 2.03 1.64 -8.25
C GLU A 50 2.03 0.22 -8.78
N PHE A 51 1.01 -0.56 -8.44
CA PHE A 51 0.78 -1.90 -8.94
C PHE A 51 0.66 -1.91 -10.46
N VAL A 52 -0.12 -0.99 -11.04
CA VAL A 52 -0.23 -0.86 -12.50
C VAL A 52 1.11 -0.48 -13.14
N ASP A 53 1.84 0.46 -12.56
CA ASP A 53 3.08 0.98 -13.15
C ASP A 53 4.26 -0.01 -13.06
N THR A 54 4.34 -0.77 -11.97
CA THR A 54 5.56 -1.52 -11.60
C THR A 54 5.31 -2.94 -11.12
N GLY A 55 4.06 -3.31 -10.86
CA GLY A 55 3.67 -4.58 -10.27
C GLY A 55 3.25 -5.64 -11.29
N LEU A 56 3.16 -5.29 -12.57
CA LEU A 56 2.74 -6.19 -13.63
C LEU A 56 3.94 -6.63 -14.50
N GLU A 57 3.89 -7.88 -14.93
CA GLU A 57 4.69 -8.40 -16.05
C GLU A 57 4.04 -7.99 -17.39
N ALA A 58 4.69 -8.34 -18.51
CA ALA A 58 4.22 -8.00 -19.85
C ALA A 58 2.91 -8.69 -20.27
N ASP A 59 2.49 -9.73 -19.55
CA ASP A 59 1.26 -10.49 -19.74
C ASP A 59 0.15 -10.10 -18.77
N ASP A 60 0.28 -8.93 -18.11
CA ASP A 60 -0.64 -8.41 -17.08
C ASP A 60 -0.72 -9.28 -15.81
N GLU A 61 0.15 -10.28 -15.65
CA GLU A 61 0.25 -11.04 -14.40
C GLU A 61 1.06 -10.28 -13.34
N PRO A 62 0.72 -10.41 -12.04
CA PRO A 62 1.48 -9.75 -10.99
C PRO A 62 2.89 -10.33 -10.84
N ASN A 63 3.90 -9.48 -10.91
CA ASN A 63 5.27 -9.83 -10.55
C ASN A 63 5.44 -9.96 -9.02
N GLU A 64 6.65 -10.26 -8.53
CA GLU A 64 6.88 -10.43 -7.07
C GLU A 64 6.50 -9.17 -6.27
N ARG A 65 6.83 -7.98 -6.80
CA ARG A 65 6.45 -6.71 -6.16
C ARG A 65 4.93 -6.50 -6.22
N GLY A 66 4.31 -6.78 -7.36
CA GLY A 66 2.87 -6.68 -7.56
C GLY A 66 2.08 -7.54 -6.58
N ARG A 67 2.47 -8.80 -6.40
CA ARG A 67 1.84 -9.71 -5.41
C ARG A 67 1.86 -9.14 -4.00
N ARG A 68 2.99 -8.57 -3.56
CA ARG A 68 3.10 -7.94 -2.25
C ARG A 68 2.20 -6.70 -2.12
N ILE A 69 2.11 -5.89 -3.17
CA ILE A 69 1.23 -4.71 -3.18
C ILE A 69 -0.24 -5.13 -3.11
N ASP A 70 -0.65 -6.14 -3.88
CA ASP A 70 -2.02 -6.66 -3.89
C ASP A 70 -2.43 -7.23 -2.53
N GLU A 71 -1.56 -8.01 -1.88
CA GLU A 71 -1.79 -8.52 -0.53
C GLU A 71 -2.05 -7.38 0.48
N ILE A 72 -1.26 -6.30 0.40
CA ILE A 72 -1.42 -5.11 1.24
C ILE A 72 -2.75 -4.41 0.95
N ILE A 73 -3.11 -4.21 -0.32
CA ILE A 73 -4.40 -3.61 -0.73
C ILE A 73 -5.57 -4.43 -0.17
N GLY A 74 -5.54 -5.75 -0.32
CA GLY A 74 -6.57 -6.65 0.19
C GLY A 74 -6.69 -6.63 1.71
N ARG A 75 -5.63 -6.28 2.45
CA ARG A 75 -5.66 -6.10 3.90
C ARG A 75 -6.21 -4.73 4.31
N LEU A 76 -5.95 -3.69 3.54
CA LEU A 76 -6.52 -2.35 3.77
C LEU A 76 -8.04 -2.33 3.53
N GLY A 77 -8.54 -3.11 2.58
CA GLY A 77 -9.97 -3.18 2.26
C GLY A 77 -10.84 -4.03 3.21
N ARG A 78 -10.24 -4.77 4.15
CA ARG A 78 -10.95 -5.75 5.01
C ARG A 78 -11.54 -5.18 6.31
N PHE A 79 -11.56 -3.85 6.49
CA PHE A 79 -12.01 -3.20 7.73
C PHE A 79 -12.73 -1.88 7.44
#